data_AF-A0A9D6PLJ6-F1
#
_entry.id   AF-A0A9D6PLJ6-F1
#
_cell.length_a   1.000
_cell.length_b   1.000
_cell.length_c   1.000
_cell.angle_alpha   90.00
_cell.angle_beta   90.00
_cell.angle_gamma   90.00
#
_symmetry.space_group_name_H-M   'P 1'
#
loop_
_entity.id
_entity.type
_entity.pdbx_description
1 polymer ?
#
loop_
_entity_poly.entity_id
_entity_poly.type
_entity_poly.pdbx_seq_one_letter_code
_entity_poly.pdbx_strand_id
1 'polypeptide(L)'
;VNLDPIGDGGLPDIRGMARVKDPVRLMSITPSLKQLATNLGVFVSTDLEKFPTVKLSYFLFPGFGVYIGLSGDLLLFSSYREGIIKLEERIQGVTLGRIPAYKIPEGVQRYWRIAFQRLNPQLQRFLQSPLFANKGIPPISNLTITNELGDMVLSTRILASEVEISVSLPLVSPEKK
;
A
#
# COMPACT_ATOMS: atom_id res chain seq x y z
N VAL A 1 -3.52 -5.00 -15.70
CA VAL A 1 -3.77 -3.67 -15.07
C VAL A 1 -3.73 -2.68 -16.22
N ASN A 2 -4.81 -1.93 -16.47
CA ASN A 2 -4.77 -0.89 -17.49
C ASN A 2 -3.99 0.29 -16.90
N LEU A 3 -2.82 0.59 -17.45
CA LEU A 3 -1.86 1.57 -16.90
C LEU A 3 -1.95 2.93 -17.59
N ASP A 4 -3.04 3.17 -18.33
CA ASP A 4 -3.31 4.48 -18.91
C ASP A 4 -3.26 5.56 -17.80
N PRO A 5 -2.63 6.72 -18.06
CA PRO A 5 -2.45 7.78 -17.08
C PRO A 5 -3.78 8.51 -16.83
N ILE A 6 -4.66 7.84 -16.08
CA ILE A 6 -5.98 8.36 -15.67
C ILE A 6 -5.90 8.97 -14.26
N GLY A 7 -4.80 8.74 -13.53
CA GLY A 7 -4.56 9.28 -12.20
C GLY A 7 -4.20 10.76 -12.17
N ASP A 8 -4.37 11.35 -10.99
CA ASP A 8 -3.97 12.73 -10.71
C ASP A 8 -2.50 12.94 -11.06
N GLY A 9 -2.21 14.00 -11.82
CA GLY A 9 -0.83 14.34 -12.23
C GLY A 9 -0.23 13.41 -13.28
N GLY A 10 -1.04 12.59 -13.96
CA GLY A 10 -0.57 11.62 -14.95
C GLY A 10 -0.06 10.32 -14.34
N LEU A 11 -0.42 10.04 -13.08
CA LEU A 11 -0.18 8.74 -12.47
C LEU A 11 -1.00 7.65 -13.17
N PRO A 12 -0.50 6.40 -13.25
CA PRO A 12 -1.34 5.29 -13.64
C PRO A 12 -2.48 5.11 -12.63
N ASP A 13 -3.59 4.51 -13.07
CA ASP A 13 -4.71 4.17 -12.20
C ASP A 13 -4.31 3.03 -11.23
N ILE A 14 -3.84 3.43 -10.05
CA ILE A 14 -3.42 2.53 -8.97
C ILE A 14 -4.52 2.56 -7.93
N ARG A 15 -5.08 1.39 -7.63
CA ARG A 15 -6.09 1.20 -6.60
C ARG A 15 -5.70 0.08 -5.68
N GLY A 16 -6.07 0.19 -4.42
CA GLY A 16 -5.91 -0.90 -3.48
C GLY A 16 -6.82 -0.78 -2.28
N MET A 17 -6.83 -1.86 -1.51
CA MET A 17 -7.62 -1.96 -0.30
C MET A 17 -6.86 -2.77 0.73
N ALA A 18 -7.03 -2.40 1.99
CA ALA A 18 -6.49 -3.12 3.14
C ALA A 18 -7.56 -3.25 4.21
N ARG A 19 -7.67 -4.43 4.82
CA ARG A 19 -8.57 -4.62 5.96
C ARG A 19 -7.96 -4.04 7.22
N VAL A 20 -8.71 -3.18 7.90
CA VAL A 20 -8.36 -2.55 9.16
C VAL A 20 -8.95 -3.39 10.29
N LYS A 21 -8.09 -3.90 11.18
CA LYS A 21 -8.52 -4.73 12.32
C LYS A 21 -9.42 -3.97 13.30
N ASP A 22 -9.13 -2.70 13.54
CA ASP A 22 -9.86 -1.84 14.47
C ASP A 22 -10.06 -0.44 13.84
N PRO A 23 -11.16 -0.25 13.09
CA PRO A 23 -11.45 1.02 12.43
C PRO A 23 -11.69 2.17 13.42
N VAL A 24 -12.26 1.87 14.59
CA VAL A 24 -12.56 2.88 15.62
C VAL A 24 -11.27 3.45 16.18
N ARG A 25 -10.29 2.58 16.50
CA ARG A 25 -8.97 3.02 16.94
C ARG A 25 -8.20 3.74 15.84
N LEU A 26 -8.33 3.34 14.58
CA LEU A 26 -7.73 4.09 13.47
C LEU A 26 -8.27 5.51 13.42
N MET A 27 -9.59 5.67 13.54
CA MET A 27 -10.23 6.99 13.54
C MET A 27 -9.80 7.87 14.72
N SER A 28 -9.55 7.27 15.90
CA SER A 28 -9.11 8.03 17.07
C SER A 28 -7.67 8.55 16.94
N ILE A 29 -6.81 7.89 16.17
CA ILE A 29 -5.42 8.33 15.92
C ILE A 29 -5.27 9.18 14.66
N THR A 30 -6.33 9.37 13.86
CA THR A 30 -6.31 10.17 12.62
C THR A 30 -5.75 11.59 12.82
N PRO A 31 -6.08 12.34 13.90
CA PRO A 31 -5.47 13.65 14.13
C PRO A 31 -3.94 13.59 14.25
N SER A 32 -3.40 12.59 14.95
CA SER A 32 -1.96 12.37 15.08
C SER A 32 -1.31 11.96 13.76
N LEU A 33 -2.00 11.15 12.95
CA LEU A 33 -1.53 10.79 11.60
C LEU A 33 -1.51 11.99 10.66
N LYS A 34 -2.51 12.87 10.73
CA LYS A 34 -2.53 14.14 9.98
C LYS A 34 -1.33 15.02 10.37
N GLN A 35 -1.07 15.17 11.67
CA GLN A 35 0.07 15.94 12.16
C GLN A 35 1.40 15.35 11.66
N LEU A 36 1.55 14.01 11.69
CA LEU A 36 2.71 13.33 11.16
C LEU A 36 2.91 13.60 9.65
N ALA A 37 1.84 13.51 8.86
CA ALA A 37 1.89 13.79 7.44
C ALA A 37 2.40 15.22 7.16
N THR A 38 1.83 16.22 7.85
CA THR A 38 2.27 17.62 7.72
C THR A 38 3.75 17.80 8.10
N ASN A 39 4.21 17.16 9.18
CA ASN A 39 5.61 17.23 9.62
C ASN A 39 6.57 16.61 8.59
N LEU A 40 6.11 15.65 7.79
CA LEU A 40 6.88 15.02 6.71
C LEU A 40 6.77 15.78 5.38
N GLY A 41 6.14 16.96 5.36
CA GLY A 41 5.93 17.74 4.14
C GLY A 41 4.84 17.16 3.23
N VAL A 42 3.99 16.28 3.75
CA VAL A 42 2.82 15.74 3.07
C VAL A 42 1.62 16.61 3.41
N PHE A 43 1.03 17.22 2.39
CA PHE A 43 -0.19 17.98 2.50
C PHE A 43 -1.39 17.04 2.56
N VAL A 44 -2.37 17.42 3.38
CA VAL A 44 -3.57 16.62 3.67
C VAL A 44 -4.79 17.48 3.39
N SER A 45 -5.50 17.19 2.30
CA SER A 45 -6.77 17.84 1.97
C SER A 45 -7.93 16.86 2.12
N THR A 46 -9.00 17.28 2.78
CA THR A 46 -10.21 16.48 2.98
C THR A 46 -11.27 16.84 1.95
N ASP A 47 -12.00 15.84 1.50
CA ASP A 47 -13.19 16.03 0.68
C ASP A 47 -14.27 15.09 1.20
N LEU A 48 -15.43 15.66 1.53
CA LEU A 48 -16.52 14.99 2.21
C LEU A 48 -17.70 14.67 1.27
N GLU A 49 -17.59 14.97 -0.02
CA GLU A 49 -18.66 14.72 -0.97
C GLU A 49 -18.69 13.25 -1.43
N LYS A 50 -19.91 12.69 -1.49
CA LYS A 50 -20.25 11.30 -1.87
C LYS A 50 -19.64 10.21 -0.99
N PHE A 51 -18.31 10.15 -0.97
CA PHE A 51 -17.51 9.28 -0.13
C PHE A 51 -16.42 10.12 0.54
N PRO A 52 -16.41 10.25 1.88
CA PRO A 52 -15.38 10.98 2.60
C PRO A 52 -13.99 10.43 2.34
N THR A 53 -13.12 11.27 1.78
CA THR A 53 -11.74 10.92 1.47
C THR A 53 -10.76 11.99 1.91
N VAL A 54 -9.52 11.54 2.05
CA VAL A 54 -8.35 12.37 2.30
C VAL A 54 -7.42 12.22 1.12
N LYS A 55 -7.06 13.32 0.48
CA LYS A 55 -5.97 13.36 -0.50
C LYS A 55 -4.67 13.69 0.23
N LEU A 56 -3.69 12.81 0.08
CA LEU A 56 -2.31 13.00 0.49
C LEU A 56 -1.49 13.39 -0.74
N SER A 57 -0.80 14.52 -0.69
CA SER A 57 0.09 14.99 -1.77
C SER A 57 1.35 15.61 -1.20
N TYR A 58 2.43 15.65 -1.97
CA TYR A 58 3.62 16.41 -1.57
C TYR A 58 3.43 17.89 -1.89
N PHE A 59 3.92 18.78 -1.02
CA PHE A 59 3.78 20.23 -1.21
C PHE A 59 4.34 20.72 -2.56
N LEU A 60 5.48 20.17 -2.99
CA LEU A 60 6.13 20.53 -4.26
C LEU A 60 5.40 19.97 -5.50
N PHE A 61 4.49 19.01 -5.30
CA PHE A 61 3.79 18.29 -6.37
C PHE A 61 2.31 18.10 -6.01
N PRO A 62 1.52 19.18 -5.85
CA PRO A 62 0.13 19.09 -5.38
C PRO A 62 -0.80 18.40 -6.38
N GLY A 63 -0.41 18.39 -7.66
CA GLY A 63 -1.09 17.65 -8.73
C GLY A 63 -0.94 16.13 -8.62
N PHE A 64 -0.02 15.63 -7.80
CA PHE A 64 0.17 14.20 -7.54
C PHE A 64 -0.37 13.87 -6.16
N GLY A 65 -1.41 13.05 -6.10
CA GLY A 65 -1.99 12.67 -4.82
C GLY A 65 -2.54 11.27 -4.78
N VAL A 66 -2.57 10.73 -3.57
CA VAL A 66 -3.25 9.48 -3.25
C VAL A 66 -4.47 9.82 -2.42
N TYR A 67 -5.64 9.42 -2.90
CA TYR A 67 -6.90 9.49 -2.20
C TYR A 67 -7.03 8.27 -1.30
N ILE A 68 -7.46 8.49 -0.07
CA ILE A 68 -7.67 7.45 0.94
C ILE A 68 -9.06 7.64 1.54
N GLY A 69 -9.80 6.56 1.72
CA GLY A 69 -11.11 6.57 2.36
C GLY A 69 -11.36 5.28 3.13
N LEU A 70 -12.30 5.32 4.08
CA LEU A 70 -12.65 4.16 4.91
C LEU A 70 -14.08 3.73 4.59
N SER A 71 -14.28 2.48 4.17
CA SER A 71 -15.58 1.86 3.91
C SER A 71 -15.74 0.65 4.81
N GLY A 72 -16.52 0.79 5.90
CA GLY A 72 -16.61 -0.25 6.93
C GLY A 72 -15.24 -0.53 7.58
N ASP A 73 -14.77 -1.77 7.48
CA ASP A 73 -13.44 -2.21 7.93
C ASP A 73 -12.38 -2.19 6.82
N LEU A 74 -12.68 -1.63 5.65
CA LEU A 74 -11.75 -1.55 4.52
C LEU A 74 -11.21 -0.13 4.35
N LEU A 75 -9.89 0.01 4.45
CA LEU A 75 -9.17 1.21 4.02
C LEU A 75 -8.91 1.10 2.51
N LEU A 76 -9.47 2.04 1.75
CA LEU A 76 -9.35 2.12 0.31
C LEU A 76 -8.32 3.20 -0.05
N PHE A 77 -7.56 2.98 -1.11
CA PHE A 77 -6.72 4.02 -1.70
C PHE A 77 -6.75 4.00 -3.22
N SER A 78 -6.56 5.17 -3.82
CA SER A 78 -6.53 5.36 -5.27
C SER A 78 -5.62 6.54 -5.66
N SER A 79 -4.93 6.47 -6.80
CA SER A 79 -4.24 7.63 -7.41
C SER A 79 -5.18 8.63 -8.08
N TYR A 80 -6.50 8.34 -8.09
CA TYR A 80 -7.53 9.17 -8.71
C TYR A 80 -8.81 9.17 -7.86
N ARG A 81 -9.49 10.32 -7.73
CA ARG A 81 -10.69 10.40 -6.88
C ARG A 81 -11.83 9.55 -7.41
N GLU A 82 -12.20 9.66 -8.67
CA GLU A 82 -13.33 8.91 -9.22
C GLU A 82 -13.00 7.41 -9.23
N GLY A 83 -11.71 7.05 -9.25
CA GLY A 83 -11.24 5.67 -9.04
C GLY A 83 -11.60 5.11 -7.66
N ILE A 84 -11.45 5.89 -6.58
CA ILE A 84 -11.81 5.45 -5.23
C ILE A 84 -13.33 5.39 -5.03
N ILE A 85 -14.08 6.33 -5.65
CA ILE A 85 -15.54 6.33 -5.60
C ILE A 85 -16.09 5.08 -6.28
N LYS A 86 -15.62 4.77 -7.50
CA LYS A 86 -16.01 3.54 -8.21
C LYS A 86 -15.64 2.28 -7.44
N LEU A 87 -14.51 2.29 -6.74
CA LEU A 87 -14.09 1.16 -5.90
C LEU A 87 -15.04 0.97 -4.72
N GLU A 88 -15.41 2.05 -4.04
CA GLU A 88 -16.36 2.06 -2.93
C GLU A 88 -17.75 1.58 -3.38
N GLU A 89 -18.29 2.16 -4.46
CA GLU A 89 -19.59 1.77 -5.04
C GLU A 89 -19.61 0.27 -5.40
N ARG A 90 -18.52 -0.25 -5.95
CA ARG A 90 -18.38 -1.67 -6.28
C ARG A 90 -18.36 -2.53 -5.02
N ILE A 91 -17.64 -2.12 -3.97
CA ILE A 91 -17.59 -2.85 -2.69
C ILE A 91 -18.99 -2.89 -2.08
N GLN A 92 -19.68 -1.75 -1.99
CA GLN A 92 -21.06 -1.70 -1.49
C GLN A 92 -22.00 -2.57 -2.32
N GLY A 93 -21.90 -2.48 -3.65
CA GLY A 93 -22.73 -3.26 -4.56
C GLY A 93 -22.54 -4.78 -4.39
N VAL A 94 -21.32 -5.24 -4.16
CA VAL A 94 -21.03 -6.65 -3.86
C VAL A 94 -21.53 -7.04 -2.47
N THR A 95 -21.25 -6.22 -1.44
CA THR A 95 -21.67 -6.47 -0.05
C THR A 95 -23.19 -6.54 0.10
N LEU A 96 -23.92 -5.68 -0.62
CA LEU A 96 -25.38 -5.65 -0.65
C LEU A 96 -26.01 -6.69 -1.61
N GLY A 97 -25.19 -7.50 -2.29
CA GLY A 97 -25.66 -8.52 -3.24
C GLY A 97 -26.27 -7.95 -4.54
N ARG A 98 -26.15 -6.64 -4.79
CA ARG A 98 -26.64 -5.98 -6.03
C ARG A 98 -25.75 -6.30 -7.23
N ILE A 99 -24.49 -6.60 -6.98
CA ILE A 99 -23.48 -6.84 -7.99
C ILE A 99 -22.81 -8.19 -7.70
N PRO A 100 -22.63 -9.08 -8.70
CA PRO A 100 -21.95 -10.35 -8.48
C PRO A 100 -20.50 -10.12 -8.07
N ALA A 101 -20.02 -10.91 -7.10
CA ALA A 101 -18.60 -10.90 -6.71
C ALA A 101 -17.71 -11.14 -7.93
N TYR A 102 -16.58 -10.43 -8.00
CA TYR A 102 -15.64 -10.63 -9.11
C TYR A 102 -15.06 -12.04 -9.03
N LYS A 103 -15.27 -12.83 -10.08
CA LYS A 103 -14.59 -14.12 -10.23
C LYS A 103 -13.22 -13.84 -10.83
N ILE A 104 -12.18 -14.22 -10.11
CA ILE A 104 -10.80 -14.10 -10.58
C ILE A 104 -10.68 -14.99 -11.84
N PRO A 105 -10.33 -14.43 -13.01
CA PRO A 105 -10.10 -15.22 -14.21
C PRO A 105 -9.01 -16.26 -13.97
N GLU A 106 -9.16 -17.42 -14.58
CA GLU A 106 -8.11 -18.44 -14.55
C GLU A 106 -6.82 -17.91 -15.16
N GLY A 107 -5.69 -18.26 -14.55
CA GLY A 107 -4.37 -17.89 -15.02
C GLY A 107 -3.87 -16.51 -14.57
N VAL A 108 -4.60 -15.79 -13.70
CA VAL A 108 -4.10 -14.54 -13.10
C VAL A 108 -2.85 -14.81 -12.26
N GLN A 109 -1.78 -14.04 -12.55
CA GLN A 109 -0.53 -14.08 -11.82
C GLN A 109 -0.48 -12.95 -10.77
N ARG A 110 -0.13 -13.30 -9.53
CA ARG A 110 0.23 -12.36 -8.46
C ARG A 110 1.73 -12.32 -8.34
N TYR A 111 2.30 -11.12 -8.27
CA TYR A 111 3.73 -10.90 -8.15
C TYR A 111 4.04 -10.21 -6.82
N TRP A 112 4.98 -10.76 -6.05
CA TRP A 112 5.50 -10.18 -4.83
C TRP A 112 7.02 -10.08 -4.96
N ARG A 113 7.58 -8.91 -4.66
CA ARG A 113 9.03 -8.69 -4.62
C ARG A 113 9.40 -8.17 -3.24
N ILE A 114 10.22 -8.92 -2.52
CA ILE A 114 10.77 -8.52 -1.23
C ILE A 114 12.26 -8.22 -1.44
N ALA A 115 12.63 -6.94 -1.33
CA ALA A 115 14.00 -6.49 -1.44
C ALA A 115 14.68 -6.50 -0.08
N PHE A 116 15.39 -7.59 0.25
CA PHE A 116 15.99 -7.79 1.58
C PHE A 116 17.03 -6.73 1.94
N GLN A 117 17.75 -6.22 0.95
CA GLN A 117 18.71 -5.12 1.11
C GLN A 117 18.07 -3.83 1.67
N ARG A 118 16.75 -3.64 1.47
CA ARG A 118 16.02 -2.48 1.97
C ARG A 118 15.47 -2.68 3.38
N LEU A 119 15.54 -3.88 3.95
CA LEU A 119 14.96 -4.19 5.24
C LEU A 119 15.63 -3.39 6.37
N ASN A 120 16.97 -3.41 6.44
CA ASN A 120 17.73 -2.66 7.45
C ASN A 120 17.43 -1.15 7.43
N PRO A 121 17.54 -0.43 6.29
CA PRO A 121 17.26 0.99 6.27
C PRO A 121 15.78 1.31 6.55
N GLN A 122 14.84 0.45 6.16
CA GLN A 122 13.41 0.64 6.47
C GLN A 122 13.11 0.41 7.96
N LEU A 123 13.72 -0.62 8.56
CA LEU A 123 13.56 -0.93 9.98
C LEU A 123 14.17 0.17 10.86
N GLN A 124 15.35 0.69 10.51
CA GLN A 124 15.96 1.84 11.20
C GLN A 124 15.08 3.08 11.10
N ARG A 125 14.56 3.40 9.91
CA ARG A 125 13.61 4.53 9.74
C ARG A 125 12.34 4.35 10.55
N PHE A 126 11.83 3.12 10.66
CA PHE A 126 10.65 2.83 11.47
C PHE A 126 10.92 3.00 12.96
N LEU A 127 12.04 2.47 13.47
CA LEU A 127 12.42 2.57 14.88
C LEU A 127 12.81 3.99 15.30
N GLN A 128 13.36 4.79 14.38
CA GLN A 128 13.66 6.20 14.58
C GLN A 128 12.46 7.11 14.27
N SER A 129 11.31 6.54 13.90
CA SER A 129 10.13 7.34 13.59
C SER A 129 9.57 8.02 14.85
N PRO A 130 8.84 9.14 14.70
CA PRO A 130 8.20 9.83 15.83
C PRO A 130 7.31 8.96 16.71
N LEU A 131 6.80 7.83 16.18
CA LEU A 131 6.01 6.84 16.93
C LEU A 131 6.82 6.16 18.05
N PHE A 132 8.14 6.06 17.88
CA PHE A 132 9.05 5.39 18.80
C PHE A 132 10.13 6.32 19.38
N ALA A 133 10.18 7.59 18.95
CA ALA A 133 11.14 8.58 19.42
C ALA A 133 11.18 8.72 20.96
N ASN A 134 10.03 8.61 21.64
CA ASN A 134 9.94 8.71 23.09
C ASN A 134 10.13 7.38 23.82
N LYS A 135 10.40 6.28 23.11
CA LYS A 135 10.60 4.95 23.70
C LYS A 135 12.06 4.60 23.96
N GLY A 136 13.00 5.50 23.65
CA GLY A 136 14.42 5.32 23.93
C GLY A 136 15.01 4.08 23.28
N ILE A 137 14.44 3.62 22.15
CA ILE A 137 14.91 2.42 21.46
C ILE A 137 16.27 2.75 20.84
N PRO A 138 17.37 2.10 21.27
CA PRO A 138 18.67 2.34 20.68
C PRO A 138 18.69 1.86 19.22
N PRO A 139 19.57 2.43 18.37
CA PRO A 139 19.79 1.90 17.03
C PRO A 139 20.12 0.42 17.12
N ILE A 140 19.30 -0.42 16.51
CA ILE A 140 19.57 -1.86 16.48
C ILE A 140 20.75 -2.15 15.56
N SER A 141 21.50 -3.21 15.86
CA SER A 141 22.56 -3.71 14.98
C SER A 141 22.00 -4.03 13.61
N ASN A 142 22.73 -3.70 12.54
CA ASN A 142 22.34 -4.11 11.19
C ASN A 142 22.23 -5.63 11.13
N LEU A 143 21.13 -6.14 10.56
CA LEU A 143 20.99 -7.55 10.25
C LEU A 143 21.90 -7.84 9.06
N THR A 144 23.13 -8.26 9.31
CA THR A 144 24.15 -8.51 8.27
C THR A 144 23.68 -9.51 7.22
N ILE A 145 22.97 -10.55 7.66
CA ILE A 145 22.41 -11.59 6.78
C ILE A 145 21.50 -11.00 5.69
N THR A 146 20.71 -9.95 5.98
CA THR A 146 19.77 -9.40 4.99
C THR A 146 20.43 -8.51 3.95
N ASN A 147 21.67 -8.06 4.21
CA ASN A 147 22.48 -7.34 3.22
C ASN A 147 23.11 -8.29 2.20
N GLU A 148 23.29 -9.57 2.56
CA GLU A 148 23.83 -10.62 1.69
C GLU A 148 22.76 -11.26 0.80
N LEU A 149 21.48 -10.95 1.04
CA LEU A 149 20.35 -11.45 0.27
C LEU A 149 19.91 -10.44 -0.79
N GLY A 150 19.63 -10.94 -1.99
CA GLY A 150 19.06 -10.16 -3.10
C GLY A 150 17.54 -9.97 -2.96
N ASP A 151 16.85 -9.98 -4.09
CA ASP A 151 15.39 -9.89 -4.10
C ASP A 151 14.76 -11.28 -4.10
N MET A 152 13.80 -11.51 -3.21
CA MET A 152 12.93 -12.67 -3.35
C MET A 152 11.75 -12.27 -4.20
N VAL A 153 11.53 -13.01 -5.28
CA VAL A 153 10.37 -12.84 -6.15
C VAL A 153 9.49 -14.06 -5.98
N LEU A 154 8.27 -13.85 -5.52
CA LEU A 154 7.22 -14.86 -5.46
C LEU A 154 6.21 -14.52 -6.54
N SER A 155 6.01 -15.44 -7.49
CA SER A 155 4.88 -15.40 -8.40
C SER A 155 3.93 -16.55 -8.11
N THR A 156 2.64 -16.25 -8.01
CA THR A 156 1.59 -17.27 -7.89
C THR A 156 0.62 -17.16 -9.03
N ARG A 157 0.28 -18.27 -9.66
CA ARG A 157 -0.74 -18.36 -10.71
C ARG A 157 -1.78 -19.37 -10.29
N ILE A 158 -3.05 -18.99 -10.36
CA ILE A 158 -4.16 -19.89 -10.02
C ILE A 158 -4.85 -20.30 -11.32
N LEU A 159 -4.85 -21.60 -11.62
CA LEU A 159 -5.51 -22.24 -12.75
C LEU A 159 -6.70 -23.08 -12.24
N ALA A 160 -7.56 -23.59 -13.14
CA ALA A 160 -8.73 -24.40 -12.77
C ALA A 160 -8.37 -25.64 -11.95
N SER A 161 -7.26 -26.29 -12.30
CA SER A 161 -6.83 -27.58 -11.78
C SER A 161 -5.61 -27.51 -10.86
N GLU A 162 -4.90 -26.39 -10.85
CA GLU A 162 -3.60 -26.29 -10.19
C GLU A 162 -3.28 -24.86 -9.73
N VAL A 163 -2.34 -24.75 -8.79
CA VAL A 163 -1.75 -23.48 -8.36
C VAL A 163 -0.26 -23.55 -8.65
N GLU A 164 0.22 -22.75 -9.60
CA GLU A 164 1.65 -22.61 -9.84
C GLU A 164 2.22 -21.61 -8.82
N ILE A 165 3.25 -22.03 -8.08
CA ILE A 165 3.99 -21.17 -7.16
C ILE A 165 5.45 -21.20 -7.59
N SER A 166 5.97 -20.06 -8.03
CA SER A 166 7.39 -19.88 -8.32
C SER A 166 8.01 -18.95 -7.29
N VAL A 167 9.06 -19.43 -6.63
CA VAL A 167 9.83 -18.67 -5.66
C VAL A 167 11.26 -18.57 -6.17
N SER A 168 11.69 -17.36 -6.48
CA SER A 168 13.09 -17.06 -6.72
C SER A 168 13.76 -16.75 -5.39
N LEU A 169 14.70 -17.61 -4.99
CA LEU A 169 15.47 -17.40 -3.76
C LEU A 169 16.39 -16.18 -3.92
N PRO A 170 16.50 -15.32 -2.88
CA PRO A 170 17.31 -14.10 -2.92
C PRO A 170 18.81 -14.39 -2.74
N LEU A 171 19.36 -15.31 -3.52
CA LEU A 171 20.79 -15.64 -3.46
C LEU A 171 21.56 -14.71 -4.39
N VAL A 172 22.41 -13.86 -3.83
CA VAL A 172 23.39 -13.11 -4.61
C VAL A 172 24.43 -14.12 -5.09
N SER A 173 24.54 -14.35 -6.40
CA SER A 173 25.62 -15.19 -6.92
C SER A 173 26.96 -14.57 -6.49
N PRO A 174 27.88 -15.32 -5.85
CA PRO A 174 29.20 -14.79 -5.58
C PRO A 174 29.83 -14.46 -6.94
N GLU A 175 30.19 -13.19 -7.16
CA GLU A 175 31.00 -12.82 -8.30
C GLU A 175 32.21 -13.74 -8.32
N LYS A 176 32.37 -14.51 -9.41
CA LYS A 176 33.61 -15.24 -9.65
C LYS A 176 34.71 -14.19 -9.79
N LYS A 177 35.53 -14.06 -8.76
CA LYS A 177 36.81 -13.33 -8.81
C LYS A 177 37.70 -13.88 -9.90
#